data_AF-A0A9D2Q849-F1
#
_entry.id   AF-A0A9D2Q849-F1
#
_cell.length_a   1.000
_cell.length_b   1.000
_cell.length_c   1.000
_cell.angle_alpha   90.00
_cell.angle_beta   90.00
_cell.angle_gamma   90.00
#
_symmetry.space_group_name_H-M   'P 1'
#
loop_
_entity.id
_entity.type
_entity.pdbx_description
1 polymer ?
#
loop_
_entity_poly.entity_id
_entity_poly.type
_entity_poly.pdbx_seq_one_letter_code
_entity_poly.pdbx_strand_id
1 'polypeptide(L)'
;MSLYLNVIGTAFFVFPILAFIFTIPYLIFQYKTFGAIPLLRSAILYSFILYCLTAYFLVILPLPSRESVAAMTSARYNLVPGSGLISFWRNNHLSFRDIDSYIRLFFSPAMREILFNVCMLFPLGVYLRYYFKCKMGLTVLLGFLMSLFFELTQLSGLYGIYPRPYRLFDVTDLLDNTFGAWLGYLCTPIFCFFLPSREELDMRAYQKGQKVPFLRRVFAAVIDWLALIVFYVAIESVGTEVFPVLRQMQWLKPIIMSCSVLVYFGFFQWLCRGYTAGKLFLHLRLVDRLGGRPKLWACCARYALLYGLVLPAPYYAMSFLDAASFLDSGSLEIAGTAFLSALFAGVGCVFCAETVAKLLGSENEYLYGKITSTRIISTIKIPEFAAAFESNVSENSNNGSES
;
A
#
# COMPACT_ATOMS: atom_id res chain seq x y z
N MET A 1 -15.44 -20.46 21.56
CA MET A 1 -15.46 -20.28 20.09
C MET A 1 -15.97 -18.90 19.70
N SER A 2 -17.16 -18.48 20.13
CA SER A 2 -17.72 -17.14 19.85
C SER A 2 -16.79 -15.98 20.21
N LEU A 3 -16.10 -16.06 21.36
CA LEU A 3 -15.17 -15.02 21.80
C LEU A 3 -14.00 -14.81 20.81
N TYR A 4 -13.35 -15.88 20.35
CA TYR A 4 -12.23 -15.80 19.40
C TYR A 4 -12.67 -15.24 18.04
N LEU A 5 -13.85 -15.66 17.57
CA LEU A 5 -14.42 -15.14 16.31
C LEU A 5 -14.73 -13.65 16.40
N ASN A 6 -15.25 -13.18 17.54
CA ASN A 6 -15.50 -11.75 17.77
C ASN A 6 -14.20 -10.94 17.73
N VAL A 7 -13.14 -11.44 18.37
CA VAL A 7 -11.81 -10.80 18.38
C VAL A 7 -11.22 -10.70 16.98
N ILE A 8 -11.30 -11.78 16.20
CA ILE A 8 -10.89 -11.79 14.79
C ILE A 8 -11.73 -10.77 14.01
N GLY A 9 -13.06 -10.76 14.20
CA GLY A 9 -13.94 -9.77 13.58
C GLY A 9 -13.56 -8.32 13.90
N THR A 10 -13.16 -8.03 15.14
CA THR A 10 -12.63 -6.72 15.53
C THR A 10 -11.33 -6.38 14.78
N ALA A 11 -10.43 -7.35 14.57
CA ALA A 11 -9.21 -7.14 13.79
C ALA A 11 -9.54 -6.75 12.33
N PHE A 12 -10.47 -7.45 11.69
CA PHE A 12 -10.93 -7.13 10.34
C PHE A 12 -11.61 -5.75 10.25
N PHE A 13 -12.31 -5.32 11.30
CA PHE A 13 -12.93 -3.99 11.34
C PHE A 13 -11.91 -2.86 11.48
N VAL A 14 -10.86 -3.05 12.29
CA VAL A 14 -9.80 -2.04 12.51
C VAL A 14 -8.78 -2.02 11.37
N PHE A 15 -8.58 -3.17 10.70
CA PHE A 15 -7.56 -3.35 9.66
C PHE A 15 -7.57 -2.29 8.55
N PRO A 16 -8.70 -1.86 7.95
CA PRO A 16 -8.71 -0.86 6.88
C PRO A 16 -8.06 0.47 7.27
N ILE A 17 -8.24 0.91 8.53
CA ILE A 17 -7.65 2.14 9.05
C ILE A 17 -6.13 1.99 9.12
N LEU A 18 -5.67 0.89 9.69
CA LEU A 18 -4.24 0.60 9.81
C LEU A 18 -3.59 0.42 8.44
N ALA A 19 -4.24 -0.32 7.53
CA ALA A 19 -3.80 -0.52 6.17
C ALA A 19 -3.67 0.81 5.42
N PHE A 20 -4.61 1.73 5.60
CA PHE A 20 -4.55 3.07 4.99
C PHE A 20 -3.33 3.87 5.46
N ILE A 21 -3.04 3.86 6.78
CA ILE A 21 -1.85 4.53 7.35
C ILE A 21 -0.56 4.02 6.71
N PHE A 22 -0.44 2.69 6.53
CA PHE A 22 0.74 2.08 5.89
C PHE A 22 0.74 2.16 4.36
N THR A 23 -0.40 2.49 3.73
CA THR A 23 -0.53 2.51 2.28
C THR A 23 0.39 3.55 1.65
N ILE A 24 0.34 4.81 2.10
CA ILE A 24 1.14 5.89 1.51
C ILE A 24 2.65 5.60 1.52
N PRO A 25 3.30 5.29 2.66
CA PRO A 25 4.73 5.00 2.68
C PRO A 25 5.08 3.75 1.84
N TYR A 26 4.23 2.73 1.86
CA TYR A 26 4.38 1.55 1.03
C TYR A 26 4.35 1.89 -0.47
N LEU A 27 3.38 2.68 -0.91
CA LEU A 27 3.24 3.11 -2.31
C LEU A 27 4.46 3.89 -2.78
N ILE A 28 4.95 4.82 -1.96
CA ILE A 28 6.16 5.60 -2.26
C ILE A 28 7.36 4.66 -2.40
N PHE A 29 7.56 3.74 -1.43
CA PHE A 29 8.65 2.79 -1.47
C PHE A 29 8.60 1.90 -2.73
N GLN A 30 7.43 1.36 -3.06
CA GLN A 30 7.28 0.47 -4.22
C GLN A 30 7.49 1.21 -5.55
N TYR A 31 6.97 2.42 -5.70
CA TYR A 31 7.17 3.19 -6.93
C TYR A 31 8.61 3.67 -7.11
N LYS A 32 9.30 4.00 -6.02
CA LYS A 32 10.73 4.37 -6.09
C LYS A 32 11.61 3.16 -6.38
N THR A 33 11.31 2.02 -5.77
CA THR A 33 12.18 0.84 -5.86
C THR A 33 11.91 0.00 -7.11
N PHE A 34 10.64 -0.23 -7.45
CA PHE A 34 10.22 -1.14 -8.52
C PHE A 34 9.45 -0.46 -9.64
N GLY A 35 8.94 0.78 -9.45
CA GLY A 35 8.21 1.50 -10.49
C GLY A 35 6.77 1.03 -10.71
N ALA A 36 6.32 0.03 -9.98
CA ALA A 36 4.95 -0.48 -9.99
C ALA A 36 4.54 -0.99 -8.60
N ILE A 37 3.24 -1.22 -8.40
CA ILE A 37 2.70 -1.88 -7.21
C ILE A 37 2.38 -3.33 -7.56
N PRO A 38 3.26 -4.29 -7.24
CA PRO A 38 2.98 -5.71 -7.43
C PRO A 38 1.83 -6.19 -6.52
N LEU A 39 0.71 -6.62 -7.12
CA LEU A 39 -0.50 -7.06 -6.39
C LEU A 39 -0.21 -8.14 -5.35
N LEU A 40 0.48 -9.21 -5.73
CA LEU A 40 0.76 -10.33 -4.83
C LEU A 40 1.65 -9.94 -3.65
N ARG A 41 2.67 -9.12 -3.90
CA ARG A 41 3.53 -8.58 -2.83
C ARG A 41 2.77 -7.64 -1.90
N SER A 42 1.87 -6.81 -2.44
CA SER A 42 0.96 -6.02 -1.61
C SER A 42 0.07 -6.93 -0.76
N ALA A 43 -0.51 -7.98 -1.34
CA ALA A 43 -1.34 -8.92 -0.61
C ALA A 43 -0.58 -9.62 0.52
N ILE A 44 0.66 -10.06 0.28
CA ILE A 44 1.54 -10.66 1.30
C ILE A 44 1.82 -9.65 2.43
N LEU A 45 2.13 -8.39 2.10
CA LEU A 45 2.41 -7.37 3.13
C LEU A 45 1.16 -7.03 3.95
N TYR A 46 0.01 -6.82 3.29
CA TYR A 46 -1.23 -6.48 3.99
C TYR A 46 -1.79 -7.65 4.79
N SER A 47 -1.63 -8.89 4.32
CA SER A 47 -1.95 -10.08 5.11
C SER A 47 -1.01 -10.24 6.31
N PHE A 48 0.26 -9.86 6.19
CA PHE A 48 1.18 -9.79 7.33
C PHE A 48 0.74 -8.73 8.37
N ILE A 49 0.33 -7.54 7.93
CA ILE A 49 -0.19 -6.49 8.84
C ILE A 49 -1.47 -6.97 9.55
N LEU A 50 -2.42 -7.55 8.80
CA LEU A 50 -3.64 -8.12 9.36
C LEU A 50 -3.33 -9.24 10.36
N TYR A 51 -2.38 -10.11 10.03
CA TYR A 51 -1.89 -11.16 10.91
C TYR A 51 -1.37 -10.59 12.23
N CYS A 52 -0.45 -9.60 12.18
CA CYS A 52 0.11 -8.98 13.39
C CYS A 52 -0.98 -8.34 14.26
N LEU A 53 -1.94 -7.66 13.63
CA LEU A 53 -3.09 -7.07 14.33
C LEU A 53 -3.96 -8.15 14.99
N THR A 54 -4.23 -9.24 14.28
CA THR A 54 -5.03 -10.35 14.77
C THR A 54 -4.34 -11.06 15.94
N ALA A 55 -3.04 -11.36 15.83
CA ALA A 55 -2.26 -11.95 16.91
C ALA A 55 -2.26 -11.05 18.15
N TYR A 56 -2.04 -9.75 17.98
CA TYR A 56 -2.11 -8.78 19.08
C TYR A 56 -3.50 -8.76 19.75
N PHE A 57 -4.58 -8.78 18.97
CA PHE A 57 -5.93 -8.80 19.52
C PHE A 57 -6.28 -10.12 20.21
N LEU A 58 -5.84 -11.27 19.71
CA LEU A 58 -6.01 -12.55 20.39
C LEU A 58 -5.32 -12.56 21.77
N VAL A 59 -4.15 -11.92 21.86
CA VAL A 59 -3.37 -11.80 23.09
C VAL A 59 -3.93 -10.78 24.08
N ILE A 60 -4.66 -9.76 23.64
CA ILE A 60 -5.11 -8.66 24.52
C ILE A 60 -6.60 -8.74 24.82
N LEU A 61 -7.44 -9.14 23.87
CA LEU A 61 -8.89 -9.14 24.00
C LEU A 61 -9.44 -10.49 24.50
N PRO A 62 -10.55 -10.49 25.25
CA PRO A 62 -11.37 -9.34 25.66
C PRO A 62 -10.78 -8.54 26.82
N LEU A 63 -11.11 -7.25 26.86
CA LEU A 63 -10.76 -6.35 27.96
C LEU A 63 -11.78 -6.46 29.09
N PRO A 64 -11.38 -6.85 30.32
CA PRO A 64 -12.27 -6.84 31.48
C PRO A 64 -12.49 -5.41 32.02
N SER A 65 -13.48 -5.21 32.90
CA SER A 65 -13.68 -3.92 33.57
C SER A 65 -12.53 -3.63 34.55
N ARG A 66 -12.18 -2.36 34.75
CA ARG A 66 -11.09 -1.96 35.66
C ARG A 66 -11.36 -2.38 37.10
N GLU A 67 -12.61 -2.32 37.53
CA GLU A 67 -13.06 -2.70 38.88
C GLU A 67 -12.84 -4.20 39.11
N SER A 68 -13.17 -5.04 38.12
CA SER A 68 -12.98 -6.49 38.22
C SER A 68 -11.50 -6.86 38.35
N VAL A 69 -10.62 -6.14 37.63
CA VAL A 69 -9.17 -6.35 37.68
C VAL A 69 -8.59 -5.87 39.00
N ALA A 70 -9.08 -4.76 39.55
CA ALA A 70 -8.66 -4.27 40.87
C ALA A 70 -8.94 -5.27 41.99
N ALA A 71 -10.06 -6.01 41.89
CA ALA A 71 -10.47 -7.01 42.86
C ALA A 71 -9.73 -8.37 42.75
N MET A 72 -8.96 -8.60 41.68
CA MET A 72 -8.26 -9.88 41.49
C MET A 72 -7.20 -10.11 42.57
N THR A 73 -7.07 -11.35 43.01
CA THR A 73 -6.04 -11.83 43.96
C THR A 73 -5.13 -12.92 43.39
N SER A 74 -5.34 -13.31 42.12
CA SER A 74 -4.58 -14.35 41.43
C SER A 74 -3.08 -14.04 41.32
N ALA A 75 -2.27 -15.05 40.99
CA ALA A 75 -0.86 -14.86 40.69
C ALA A 75 -0.65 -13.92 39.50
N ARG A 76 0.46 -13.16 39.52
CA ARG A 76 0.80 -12.21 38.44
C ARG A 76 1.69 -12.83 37.37
N TYR A 77 2.48 -13.83 37.74
CA TYR A 77 3.43 -14.50 36.86
C TYR A 77 3.59 -15.98 37.22
N ASN A 78 3.97 -16.75 36.22
CA ASN A 78 4.39 -18.14 36.30
C ASN A 78 5.72 -18.28 35.58
N LEU A 79 6.79 -18.54 36.34
CA LEU A 79 8.16 -18.64 35.82
C LEU A 79 8.63 -20.07 35.65
N VAL A 80 7.77 -21.07 35.89
CA VAL A 80 8.11 -22.49 35.79
C VAL A 80 7.76 -22.99 34.39
N PRO A 81 8.75 -23.25 33.52
CA PRO A 81 8.49 -23.69 32.15
C PRO A 81 7.73 -25.01 32.11
N GLY A 82 6.68 -25.09 31.28
CA GLY A 82 5.94 -26.33 31.05
C GLY A 82 5.11 -26.78 32.25
N SER A 83 4.87 -25.90 33.24
CA SER A 83 4.12 -26.20 34.46
C SER A 83 2.70 -26.70 34.19
N GLY A 84 2.02 -26.18 33.17
CA GLY A 84 0.70 -26.67 32.74
C GLY A 84 0.75 -28.12 32.24
N LEU A 85 1.73 -28.45 31.39
CA LEU A 85 1.94 -29.81 30.89
C LEU A 85 2.36 -30.77 32.02
N ILE A 86 3.29 -30.36 32.87
CA ILE A 86 3.75 -31.14 34.03
C ILE A 86 2.58 -31.44 34.97
N SER A 87 1.73 -30.44 35.23
CA SER A 87 0.54 -30.62 36.07
C SER A 87 -0.48 -31.56 35.43
N PHE A 88 -0.67 -31.45 34.11
CA PHE A 88 -1.53 -32.38 33.36
C PHE A 88 -1.03 -33.82 33.47
N TRP A 89 0.27 -34.07 33.22
CA TRP A 89 0.86 -35.41 33.29
C TRP A 89 0.82 -36.02 34.68
N ARG A 90 0.97 -35.20 35.72
CA ARG A 90 0.90 -35.67 37.11
C ARG A 90 -0.51 -36.10 37.49
N ASN A 91 -1.52 -35.40 36.96
CA ASN A 91 -2.92 -35.62 37.31
C ASN A 91 -3.62 -36.62 36.37
N ASN A 92 -2.99 -37.02 35.27
CA ASN A 92 -3.54 -37.96 34.30
C ASN A 92 -2.55 -39.10 34.04
N HIS A 93 -2.89 -40.31 34.46
CA HIS A 93 -2.11 -41.51 34.13
C HIS A 93 -2.38 -41.91 32.67
N LEU A 94 -1.50 -41.50 31.76
CA LEU A 94 -1.59 -41.89 30.35
C LEU A 94 -1.24 -43.38 30.21
N SER A 95 -2.23 -44.20 29.88
CA SER A 95 -2.02 -45.60 29.50
C SER A 95 -1.70 -45.67 28.00
N PHE A 96 -0.55 -46.23 27.63
CA PHE A 96 -0.14 -46.44 26.23
C PHE A 96 -1.07 -47.35 25.42
N ARG A 97 -1.98 -48.09 26.09
CA ARG A 97 -2.93 -49.01 25.46
C ARG A 97 -4.31 -48.41 25.22
N ASP A 98 -4.58 -47.20 25.73
CA ASP A 98 -5.88 -46.55 25.64
C ASP A 98 -5.82 -45.32 24.72
N ILE A 99 -6.31 -45.49 23.48
CA ILE A 99 -6.38 -44.40 22.48
C ILE A 99 -7.24 -43.25 23.00
N ASP A 100 -8.27 -43.52 23.81
CA ASP A 100 -9.14 -42.48 24.35
C ASP A 100 -8.40 -41.57 25.33
N SER A 101 -7.37 -42.07 26.01
CA SER A 101 -6.50 -41.27 26.87
C SER A 101 -5.70 -40.23 26.08
N TYR A 102 -5.27 -40.54 24.86
CA TYR A 102 -4.60 -39.61 23.97
C TYR A 102 -5.56 -38.58 23.36
N ILE A 103 -6.79 -39.00 23.02
CA ILE A 103 -7.84 -38.09 22.56
C ILE A 103 -8.18 -37.08 23.67
N ARG A 104 -8.36 -37.55 24.91
CA ARG A 104 -8.60 -36.68 26.08
C ARG A 104 -7.46 -35.68 26.33
N LEU A 105 -6.21 -36.12 26.17
CA LEU A 105 -5.04 -35.23 26.22
C LEU A 105 -5.10 -34.17 25.13
N PHE A 106 -5.42 -34.54 23.88
CA PHE A 106 -5.46 -33.60 22.76
C PHE A 106 -6.51 -32.49 22.94
N PHE A 107 -7.67 -32.83 23.50
CA PHE A 107 -8.74 -31.87 23.77
C PHE A 107 -8.66 -31.16 25.13
N SER A 108 -7.62 -31.47 25.93
CA SER A 108 -7.41 -30.86 27.24
C SER A 108 -7.14 -29.35 27.14
N PRO A 109 -7.45 -28.57 28.21
CA PRO A 109 -7.13 -27.15 28.25
C PRO A 109 -5.65 -26.85 28.02
N ALA A 110 -4.76 -27.61 28.66
CA ALA A 110 -3.30 -27.43 28.54
C ALA A 110 -2.80 -27.67 27.11
N MET A 111 -3.26 -28.72 26.43
CA MET A 111 -2.87 -28.96 25.04
C MET A 111 -3.42 -27.88 24.09
N ARG A 112 -4.63 -27.40 24.36
CA ARG A 112 -5.27 -26.36 23.54
C ARG A 112 -4.53 -25.02 23.63
N GLU A 113 -4.03 -24.67 24.81
CA GLU A 113 -3.19 -23.50 25.05
C GLU A 113 -1.90 -23.57 24.24
N ILE A 114 -1.16 -24.68 24.37
CA ILE A 114 0.05 -24.96 23.56
C ILE A 114 -0.26 -24.84 22.07
N LEU A 115 -1.30 -25.55 21.59
CA LEU A 115 -1.68 -25.54 20.17
C LEU A 115 -2.01 -24.14 19.66
N PHE A 116 -2.76 -23.34 20.42
CA PHE A 116 -3.11 -21.99 19.99
C PHE A 116 -1.93 -21.02 20.04
N ASN A 117 -1.05 -21.12 21.04
CA ASN A 117 0.18 -20.34 21.09
C ASN A 117 1.11 -20.67 19.90
N VAL A 118 1.33 -21.95 19.64
CA VAL A 118 2.09 -22.43 18.48
C VAL A 118 1.47 -21.91 17.18
N CYS A 119 0.15 -22.09 17.00
CA CYS A 119 -0.57 -21.62 15.81
C CYS A 119 -0.54 -20.09 15.67
N MET A 120 -0.52 -19.34 16.77
CA MET A 120 -0.53 -17.90 16.77
C MET A 120 0.77 -17.33 16.16
N LEU A 121 1.94 -17.83 16.54
CA LEU A 121 3.21 -17.36 15.98
C LEU A 121 3.77 -18.21 14.83
N PHE A 122 3.10 -19.31 14.46
CA PHE A 122 3.45 -20.07 13.26
C PHE A 122 3.52 -19.21 11.98
N PRO A 123 2.52 -18.37 11.64
CA PRO A 123 2.60 -17.52 10.46
C PRO A 123 3.78 -16.56 10.49
N LEU A 124 4.19 -16.06 11.67
CA LEU A 124 5.38 -15.20 11.80
C LEU A 124 6.63 -15.89 11.24
N GLY A 125 6.83 -17.16 11.60
CA GLY A 125 7.94 -17.97 11.08
C GLY A 125 7.94 -18.07 9.55
N VAL A 126 6.75 -18.29 8.98
CA VAL A 126 6.55 -18.36 7.53
C VAL A 126 6.90 -17.02 6.86
N TYR A 127 6.35 -15.90 7.35
CA TYR A 127 6.62 -14.58 6.78
C TYR A 127 8.10 -14.19 6.89
N LEU A 128 8.73 -14.45 8.04
CA LEU A 128 10.13 -14.11 8.27
C LEU A 128 11.06 -14.88 7.32
N ARG A 129 10.82 -16.17 7.09
CA ARG A 129 11.62 -16.95 6.13
C ARG A 129 11.31 -16.59 4.68
N TYR A 130 10.03 -16.55 4.32
CA TYR A 130 9.59 -16.36 2.93
C TYR A 130 9.81 -14.91 2.44
N TYR A 131 9.19 -13.94 3.10
CA TYR A 131 9.16 -12.56 2.62
C TYR A 131 10.41 -11.78 3.08
N PHE A 132 10.77 -11.88 4.37
CA PHE A 132 11.88 -11.11 4.93
C PHE A 132 13.26 -11.78 4.75
N LYS A 133 13.31 -13.06 4.32
CA LYS A 133 14.54 -13.84 4.15
C LYS A 133 15.41 -13.94 5.42
N CYS A 134 14.78 -13.94 6.58
CA CYS A 134 15.46 -14.13 7.85
C CYS A 134 16.08 -15.54 7.92
N LYS A 135 17.24 -15.65 8.56
CA LYS A 135 17.82 -16.95 8.95
C LYS A 135 17.04 -17.53 10.13
N MET A 136 17.14 -18.84 10.35
CA MET A 136 16.43 -19.52 11.44
C MET A 136 16.68 -18.88 12.81
N GLY A 137 17.94 -18.61 13.16
CA GLY A 137 18.28 -18.00 14.46
C GLY A 137 17.63 -16.64 14.69
N LEU A 138 17.61 -15.78 13.66
CA LEU A 138 16.91 -14.49 13.74
C LEU A 138 15.39 -14.68 13.81
N THR A 139 14.84 -15.69 13.14
CA THR A 139 13.41 -16.00 13.19
C THR A 139 12.97 -16.44 14.58
N VAL A 140 13.75 -17.31 15.22
CA VAL A 140 13.53 -17.74 16.61
C VAL A 140 13.64 -16.56 17.56
N LEU A 141 14.66 -15.72 17.41
CA LEU A 141 14.84 -14.52 18.23
C LEU A 141 13.64 -13.55 18.08
N LEU A 142 13.20 -13.27 16.86
CA LEU A 142 12.05 -12.40 16.62
C LEU A 142 10.74 -13.02 17.14
N GLY A 143 10.57 -14.34 17.03
CA GLY A 143 9.44 -15.06 17.64
C GLY A 143 9.43 -14.91 19.15
N PHE A 144 10.58 -15.11 19.79
CA PHE A 144 10.76 -14.92 21.22
C PHE A 144 10.48 -13.46 21.64
N LEU A 145 11.05 -12.48 20.94
CA LEU A 145 10.82 -11.06 21.22
C LEU A 145 9.35 -10.66 21.02
N MET A 146 8.67 -11.24 20.03
CA MET A 146 7.25 -11.00 19.82
C MET A 146 6.42 -11.58 20.96
N SER A 147 6.72 -12.80 21.39
CA SER A 147 6.05 -13.40 22.54
C SER A 147 6.36 -12.62 23.83
N LEU A 148 7.60 -12.19 24.02
CA LEU A 148 7.99 -11.38 25.17
C LEU A 148 7.26 -10.04 25.18
N PHE A 149 7.11 -9.40 24.02
CA PHE A 149 6.30 -8.19 23.89
C PHE A 149 4.87 -8.42 24.36
N PHE A 150 4.21 -9.50 23.92
CA PHE A 150 2.86 -9.88 24.35
C PHE A 150 2.74 -10.04 25.86
N GLU A 151 3.64 -10.83 26.45
CA GLU A 151 3.66 -11.10 27.89
C GLU A 151 3.94 -9.83 28.70
N LEU A 152 4.85 -8.97 28.26
CA LEU A 152 5.14 -7.69 28.92
C LEU A 152 3.98 -6.70 28.81
N THR A 153 3.27 -6.67 27.69
CA THR A 153 2.06 -5.85 27.53
C THR A 153 0.99 -6.29 28.54
N GLN A 154 0.82 -7.58 28.78
CA GLN A 154 -0.13 -8.10 29.77
C GLN A 154 0.34 -7.87 31.21
N LEU A 155 1.62 -8.17 31.51
CA LEU A 155 2.22 -7.99 32.83
C LEU A 155 2.25 -6.53 33.28
N SER A 156 2.37 -5.59 32.35
CA SER A 156 2.26 -4.16 32.65
C SER A 156 0.82 -3.69 32.85
N GLY A 157 -0.18 -4.57 32.72
CA GLY A 157 -1.59 -4.19 32.78
C GLY A 157 -1.96 -3.27 31.61
N LEU A 158 -1.49 -3.58 30.40
CA LEU A 158 -1.61 -2.73 29.22
C LEU A 158 -0.99 -1.34 29.48
N TYR A 159 0.30 -1.33 29.86
CA TYR A 159 1.09 -0.12 30.12
C TYR A 159 0.50 0.79 31.21
N GLY A 160 -0.01 0.21 32.29
CA GLY A 160 -0.61 0.93 33.42
C GLY A 160 -2.06 1.36 33.20
N ILE A 161 -2.70 0.94 32.10
CA ILE A 161 -4.14 1.14 31.93
C ILE A 161 -4.93 0.32 32.96
N TYR A 162 -4.45 -0.84 33.38
CA TYR A 162 -5.04 -1.62 34.47
C TYR A 162 -4.22 -1.52 35.75
N PRO A 163 -4.87 -1.56 36.93
CA PRO A 163 -4.18 -1.47 38.22
C PRO A 163 -3.26 -2.68 38.50
N ARG A 164 -3.46 -3.79 37.78
CA ARG A 164 -2.65 -5.00 37.85
C ARG A 164 -2.79 -5.82 36.55
N PRO A 165 -1.92 -6.82 36.28
CA PRO A 165 -2.10 -7.73 35.16
C PRO A 165 -3.47 -8.42 35.24
N TYR A 166 -4.20 -8.40 34.15
CA TYR A 166 -5.50 -9.09 34.00
C TYR A 166 -5.36 -10.46 33.30
N ARG A 167 -4.15 -10.79 32.85
CA ARG A 167 -3.72 -12.12 32.38
C ARG A 167 -2.44 -12.51 33.10
N LEU A 168 -2.23 -13.81 33.24
CA LEU A 168 -1.05 -14.37 33.88
C LEU A 168 0.12 -14.27 32.91
N PHE A 169 1.24 -13.70 33.35
CA PHE A 169 2.50 -13.79 32.60
C PHE A 169 3.01 -15.24 32.68
N ASP A 170 3.11 -15.96 31.57
CA ASP A 170 3.56 -17.37 31.57
C ASP A 170 4.80 -17.60 30.70
N VAL A 171 5.87 -18.12 31.31
CA VAL A 171 7.09 -18.51 30.57
C VAL A 171 6.81 -19.68 29.61
N THR A 172 5.79 -20.49 29.87
CA THR A 172 5.35 -21.55 28.96
C THR A 172 4.81 -20.96 27.66
N ASP A 173 4.02 -19.88 27.73
CA ASP A 173 3.50 -19.18 26.56
C ASP A 173 4.64 -18.59 25.72
N LEU A 174 5.69 -18.05 26.38
CA LEU A 174 6.91 -17.62 25.69
C LEU A 174 7.54 -18.73 24.86
N LEU A 175 7.64 -19.93 25.44
CA LEU A 175 8.26 -21.08 24.77
C LEU A 175 7.39 -21.61 23.63
N ASP A 176 6.08 -21.77 23.84
CA ASP A 176 5.15 -22.30 22.85
C ASP A 176 5.03 -21.37 21.63
N ASN A 177 4.92 -20.07 21.87
CA ASN A 177 4.90 -19.06 20.82
C ASN A 177 6.24 -19.03 20.05
N THR A 178 7.37 -19.09 20.75
CA THR A 178 8.70 -19.18 20.11
C THR A 178 8.83 -20.45 19.26
N PHE A 179 8.34 -21.57 19.77
CA PHE A 179 8.29 -22.85 19.06
C PHE A 179 7.38 -22.77 17.83
N GLY A 180 6.25 -22.07 17.91
CA GLY A 180 5.39 -21.74 16.78
C GLY A 180 6.16 -21.04 15.67
N ALA A 181 6.88 -19.96 15.97
CA ALA A 181 7.70 -19.25 14.99
C ALA A 181 8.79 -20.13 14.38
N TRP A 182 9.44 -20.99 15.17
CA TRP A 182 10.41 -21.96 14.68
C TRP A 182 9.77 -23.02 13.76
N LEU A 183 8.62 -23.55 14.13
CA LEU A 183 7.89 -24.55 13.34
C LEU A 183 7.40 -23.94 12.01
N GLY A 184 6.90 -22.72 12.04
CA GLY A 184 6.52 -21.95 10.84
C GLY A 184 7.70 -21.75 9.89
N TYR A 185 8.89 -21.45 10.44
CA TYR A 185 10.13 -21.39 9.66
C TYR A 185 10.41 -22.72 8.97
N LEU A 186 10.33 -23.84 9.67
CA LEU A 186 10.59 -25.17 9.10
C LEU A 186 9.59 -25.54 8.01
N CYS A 187 8.30 -25.25 8.21
CA CYS A 187 7.22 -25.57 7.29
C CYS A 187 7.12 -24.64 6.07
N THR A 188 7.85 -23.51 6.06
CA THR A 188 7.81 -22.54 4.94
C THR A 188 8.00 -23.16 3.54
N PRO A 189 8.88 -24.17 3.30
CA PRO A 189 9.06 -24.76 1.97
C PRO A 189 7.77 -25.35 1.39
N ILE A 190 6.85 -25.82 2.23
CA ILE A 190 5.52 -26.31 1.80
C ILE A 190 4.75 -25.18 1.12
N PHE A 191 4.84 -23.96 1.66
CA PHE A 191 4.19 -22.77 1.11
C PHE A 191 4.89 -22.22 -0.14
N CYS A 192 6.22 -22.37 -0.20
CA CYS A 192 7.00 -21.99 -1.39
C CYS A 192 6.73 -22.89 -2.61
N PHE A 193 6.06 -24.04 -2.44
CA PHE A 193 5.65 -24.87 -3.57
C PHE A 193 4.65 -24.17 -4.50
N PHE A 194 3.76 -23.34 -3.93
CA PHE A 194 2.71 -22.66 -4.69
C PHE A 194 2.88 -21.14 -4.74
N LEU A 195 3.71 -20.55 -3.86
CA LEU A 195 4.03 -19.13 -3.89
C LEU A 195 5.29 -18.86 -4.73
N PRO A 196 5.30 -17.81 -5.57
CA PRO A 196 6.49 -17.42 -6.32
C PRO A 196 7.61 -17.02 -5.34
N SER A 197 8.86 -17.21 -5.76
CA SER A 197 10.01 -16.80 -4.96
C SER A 197 10.04 -15.28 -4.79
N ARG A 198 10.76 -14.79 -3.77
CA ARG A 198 10.92 -13.34 -3.57
C ARG A 198 11.64 -12.69 -4.75
N GLU A 199 12.64 -13.36 -5.31
CA GLU A 199 13.34 -12.92 -6.52
C GLU A 199 12.36 -12.76 -7.70
N GLU A 200 11.46 -13.74 -7.88
CA GLU A 200 10.45 -13.69 -8.92
C GLU A 200 9.42 -12.57 -8.68
N LEU A 201 9.03 -12.34 -7.43
CA LEU A 201 8.19 -11.19 -7.06
C LEU A 201 8.86 -9.85 -7.39
N ASP A 202 10.15 -9.71 -7.09
CA ASP A 202 10.94 -8.51 -7.40
C ASP A 202 11.05 -8.30 -8.91
N MET A 203 11.38 -9.35 -9.67
CA MET A 203 11.46 -9.30 -11.14
C MET A 203 10.13 -8.92 -11.78
N ARG A 204 9.03 -9.61 -11.43
CA ARG A 204 7.68 -9.30 -11.94
C ARG A 204 7.29 -7.85 -11.60
N ALA A 205 7.75 -7.31 -10.47
CA ALA A 205 7.53 -5.92 -10.11
C ALA A 205 8.32 -4.95 -11.01
N TYR A 206 9.60 -5.24 -11.27
CA TYR A 206 10.42 -4.43 -12.18
C TYR A 206 9.89 -4.43 -13.62
N GLN A 207 9.48 -5.58 -14.14
CA GLN A 207 8.84 -5.70 -15.47
C GLN A 207 7.60 -4.82 -15.58
N LYS A 208 6.71 -4.90 -14.57
CA LYS A 208 5.54 -4.02 -14.50
C LYS A 208 5.91 -2.54 -14.38
N GLY A 209 7.03 -2.24 -13.73
CA GLY A 209 7.53 -0.88 -13.53
C GLY A 209 8.20 -0.24 -14.74
N GLN A 210 8.55 -1.02 -15.77
CA GLN A 210 8.98 -0.48 -17.07
C GLN A 210 7.82 0.25 -17.76
N LYS A 211 6.59 -0.27 -17.58
CA LYS A 211 5.37 0.43 -17.98
C LYS A 211 5.09 1.56 -16.98
N VAL A 212 4.39 2.59 -17.43
CA VAL A 212 4.02 3.72 -16.58
C VAL A 212 2.57 3.55 -16.12
N PRO A 213 2.32 2.91 -14.96
CA PRO A 213 0.96 2.72 -14.48
C PRO A 213 0.29 4.06 -14.19
N PHE A 214 -1.03 4.11 -14.37
CA PHE A 214 -1.84 5.32 -14.18
C PHE A 214 -1.61 5.94 -12.79
N LEU A 215 -1.69 5.14 -11.73
CA LEU A 215 -1.51 5.62 -10.36
C LEU A 215 -0.14 6.26 -10.14
N ARG A 216 0.95 5.76 -10.75
CA ARG A 216 2.27 6.41 -10.68
C ARG A 216 2.27 7.78 -11.36
N ARG A 217 1.51 7.97 -12.44
CA ARG A 217 1.30 9.28 -13.07
C ARG A 217 0.56 10.23 -12.13
N VAL A 218 -0.46 9.73 -11.42
CA VAL A 218 -1.21 10.51 -10.42
C VAL A 218 -0.30 10.94 -9.26
N PHE A 219 0.48 10.03 -8.67
CA PHE A 219 1.41 10.38 -7.60
C PHE A 219 2.48 11.37 -8.06
N ALA A 220 3.01 11.23 -9.28
CA ALA A 220 3.93 12.21 -9.84
C ALA A 220 3.24 13.57 -9.98
N ALA A 221 2.00 13.60 -10.46
CA ALA A 221 1.22 14.82 -10.59
C ALA A 221 0.94 15.47 -9.22
N VAL A 222 0.63 14.69 -8.17
CA VAL A 222 0.46 15.23 -6.81
C VAL A 222 1.73 15.94 -6.33
N ILE A 223 2.90 15.32 -6.51
CA ILE A 223 4.19 15.94 -6.14
C ILE A 223 4.45 17.19 -6.99
N ASP A 224 4.17 17.12 -8.29
CA ASP A 224 4.31 18.27 -9.19
C ASP A 224 3.37 19.42 -8.80
N TRP A 225 2.13 19.13 -8.38
CA TRP A 225 1.17 20.13 -7.91
C TRP A 225 1.59 20.75 -6.58
N LEU A 226 2.14 19.96 -5.65
CA LEU A 226 2.73 20.51 -4.43
C LEU A 226 3.91 21.45 -4.74
N ALA A 227 4.79 21.05 -5.65
CA ALA A 227 5.89 21.90 -6.11
C ALA A 227 5.40 23.17 -6.83
N LEU A 228 4.34 23.04 -7.65
CA LEU A 228 3.71 24.15 -8.34
C LEU A 228 3.04 25.13 -7.37
N ILE A 229 2.40 24.66 -6.30
CA ILE A 229 1.83 25.52 -5.25
C ILE A 229 2.93 26.34 -4.60
N VAL A 230 4.05 25.71 -4.21
CA VAL A 230 5.20 26.42 -3.64
C VAL A 230 5.74 27.46 -4.63
N PHE A 231 5.87 27.09 -5.91
CA PHE A 231 6.31 27.99 -6.98
C PHE A 231 5.36 29.17 -7.19
N TYR A 232 4.05 28.92 -7.24
CA TYR A 232 3.02 29.92 -7.40
C TYR A 232 3.01 30.91 -6.22
N VAL A 233 3.02 30.40 -4.98
CA VAL A 233 3.06 31.24 -3.77
C VAL A 233 4.31 32.10 -3.74
N ALA A 234 5.47 31.58 -4.16
CA ALA A 234 6.70 32.36 -4.26
C ALA A 234 6.62 33.47 -5.32
N ILE A 235 6.01 33.21 -6.48
CA ILE A 235 5.78 34.23 -7.50
C ILE A 235 4.80 35.29 -6.99
N GLU A 236 3.69 34.87 -6.36
CA GLU A 236 2.68 35.79 -5.83
C GLU A 236 3.26 36.66 -4.71
N SER A 237 4.05 36.08 -3.79
CA SER A 237 4.66 36.84 -2.70
C SER A 237 5.65 37.87 -3.23
N VAL A 238 6.60 37.48 -4.09
CA VAL A 238 7.57 38.41 -4.67
C VAL A 238 6.87 39.46 -5.54
N GLY A 239 5.92 39.05 -6.38
CA GLY A 239 5.19 39.94 -7.27
C GLY A 239 4.39 41.00 -6.51
N THR A 240 3.74 40.62 -5.41
CA THR A 240 2.96 41.57 -4.59
C THR A 240 3.82 42.45 -3.69
N GLU A 241 5.03 42.03 -3.33
CA GLU A 241 6.00 42.90 -2.66
C GLU A 241 6.56 43.96 -3.63
N VAL A 242 6.87 43.57 -4.86
CA VAL A 242 7.38 44.52 -5.89
C VAL A 242 6.27 45.43 -6.43
N PHE A 243 5.07 44.88 -6.62
CA PHE A 243 3.90 45.60 -7.14
C PHE A 243 2.68 45.40 -6.21
N PRO A 244 2.54 46.20 -5.15
CA PRO A 244 1.46 46.05 -4.16
C PRO A 244 0.04 46.12 -4.76
N VAL A 245 -0.14 46.83 -5.87
CA VAL A 245 -1.41 46.91 -6.61
C VAL A 245 -1.94 45.53 -7.02
N LEU A 246 -1.05 44.54 -7.26
CA LEU A 246 -1.44 43.18 -7.63
C LEU A 246 -2.27 42.48 -6.55
N ARG A 247 -2.14 42.87 -5.26
CA ARG A 247 -2.95 42.30 -4.17
C ARG A 247 -4.43 42.57 -4.34
N GLN A 248 -4.80 43.69 -4.96
CA GLN A 248 -6.20 44.10 -5.15
C GLN A 248 -6.81 43.49 -6.42
N MET A 249 -5.99 43.08 -7.39
CA MET A 249 -6.45 42.57 -8.68
C MET A 249 -6.76 41.06 -8.63
N GLN A 250 -7.83 40.66 -7.95
CA GLN A 250 -8.20 39.23 -7.80
C GLN A 250 -8.41 38.51 -9.14
N TRP A 251 -8.88 39.23 -10.18
CA TRP A 251 -9.08 38.69 -11.51
C TRP A 251 -7.76 38.24 -12.20
N LEU A 252 -6.59 38.75 -11.77
CA LEU A 252 -5.29 38.32 -12.30
C LEU A 252 -4.83 36.98 -11.75
N LYS A 253 -5.25 36.58 -10.55
CA LYS A 253 -4.82 35.32 -9.90
C LYS A 253 -5.00 34.07 -10.77
N PRO A 254 -6.17 33.81 -11.41
CA PRO A 254 -6.31 32.65 -12.30
C PRO A 254 -5.42 32.73 -13.54
N ILE A 255 -5.13 33.94 -14.05
CA ILE A 255 -4.22 34.13 -15.19
C ILE A 255 -2.79 33.80 -14.76
N ILE A 256 -2.34 34.31 -13.60
CA ILE A 256 -1.02 34.02 -13.04
C ILE A 256 -0.88 32.51 -12.80
N MET A 257 -1.87 31.85 -12.19
CA MET A 257 -1.87 30.39 -11.99
C MET A 257 -1.73 29.63 -13.31
N SER A 258 -2.51 30.00 -14.33
CA SER A 258 -2.45 29.38 -15.66
C SER A 258 -1.07 29.56 -16.33
N CYS A 259 -0.49 30.75 -16.21
CA CYS A 259 0.87 31.02 -16.65
C CYS A 259 1.90 30.19 -15.87
N SER A 260 1.76 30.07 -14.54
CA SER A 260 2.63 29.25 -13.70
C SER A 260 2.61 27.78 -14.10
N VAL A 261 1.44 27.23 -14.46
CA VAL A 261 1.31 25.87 -15.01
C VAL A 261 2.14 25.71 -16.29
N LEU A 262 2.02 26.65 -17.23
CA LEU A 262 2.77 26.59 -18.49
C LEU A 262 4.27 26.82 -18.31
N VAL A 263 4.66 27.68 -17.37
CA VAL A 263 6.08 27.87 -17.02
C VAL A 263 6.64 26.61 -16.39
N TYR A 264 5.94 25.99 -15.43
CA TYR A 264 6.41 24.80 -14.73
C TYR A 264 6.43 23.55 -15.63
N PHE A 265 5.29 23.20 -16.23
CA PHE A 265 5.16 21.99 -17.02
C PHE A 265 5.57 22.14 -18.49
N GLY A 266 5.57 23.36 -19.02
CA GLY A 266 6.02 23.68 -20.38
C GLY A 266 7.51 24.00 -20.41
N PHE A 267 7.88 25.19 -19.91
CA PHE A 267 9.24 25.72 -20.02
C PHE A 267 10.24 24.98 -19.12
N PHE A 268 10.00 24.90 -17.81
CA PHE A 268 10.93 24.27 -16.87
C PHE A 268 11.10 22.79 -17.16
N GLN A 269 10.02 22.07 -17.44
CA GLN A 269 10.11 20.67 -17.86
C GLN A 269 10.92 20.49 -19.16
N TRP A 270 10.76 21.36 -20.15
CA TRP A 270 11.57 21.34 -21.36
C TRP A 270 13.05 21.61 -21.06
N LEU A 271 13.34 22.58 -20.18
CA LEU A 271 14.70 22.92 -19.73
C LEU A 271 15.35 21.72 -19.05
N CYS A 272 14.62 21.04 -18.16
CA CYS A 272 15.01 19.81 -17.47
C CYS A 272 14.88 18.55 -18.35
N ARG A 273 14.95 18.66 -19.68
CA ARG A 273 14.97 17.52 -20.63
C ARG A 273 13.82 16.51 -20.47
N GLY A 274 12.65 16.98 -20.03
CA GLY A 274 11.44 16.19 -19.85
C GLY A 274 11.09 15.82 -18.40
N TYR A 275 11.91 16.23 -17.43
CA TYR A 275 11.66 15.98 -16.01
C TYR A 275 10.93 17.14 -15.32
N THR A 276 10.06 16.79 -14.38
CA THR A 276 9.48 17.66 -13.34
C THR A 276 9.85 17.09 -11.98
N ALA A 277 9.52 17.75 -10.87
CA ALA A 277 9.89 17.28 -9.53
C ALA A 277 9.32 15.87 -9.25
N GLY A 278 8.02 15.68 -9.48
CA GLY A 278 7.32 14.42 -9.30
C GLY A 278 7.75 13.34 -10.30
N LYS A 279 8.01 13.73 -11.56
CA LYS A 279 8.54 12.78 -12.55
C LYS A 279 9.94 12.31 -12.19
N LEU A 280 10.81 13.21 -11.77
CA LEU A 280 12.15 12.84 -11.31
C LEU A 280 12.06 11.91 -10.08
N PHE A 281 11.23 12.27 -9.10
CA PHE A 281 11.06 11.52 -7.86
C PHE A 281 10.53 10.10 -8.09
N LEU A 282 9.66 9.90 -9.07
CA LEU A 282 9.06 8.60 -9.40
C LEU A 282 9.64 7.97 -10.66
N HIS A 283 10.84 8.34 -11.11
CA HIS A 283 11.51 7.77 -12.29
C HIS A 283 10.63 7.74 -13.55
N LEU A 284 10.03 8.88 -13.86
CA LEU A 284 9.28 9.15 -15.09
C LEU A 284 9.96 10.24 -15.90
N ARG A 285 9.73 10.24 -17.21
CA ARG A 285 10.23 11.29 -18.11
C ARG A 285 9.26 11.54 -19.25
N LEU A 286 9.02 12.81 -19.58
CA LEU A 286 8.35 13.15 -20.84
C LEU A 286 9.36 13.13 -21.98
N VAL A 287 9.02 12.42 -23.05
CA VAL A 287 9.83 12.33 -24.27
C VAL A 287 8.98 12.60 -25.50
N ASP A 288 9.65 12.95 -26.60
CA ASP A 288 9.03 12.95 -27.93
C ASP A 288 8.68 11.50 -28.35
N ARG A 289 7.91 11.33 -29.43
CA ARG A 289 7.54 10.04 -30.03
C ARG A 289 8.76 9.14 -30.28
N LEU A 290 9.87 9.73 -30.68
CA LEU A 290 11.15 9.03 -30.93
C LEU A 290 11.97 8.74 -29.65
N GLY A 291 11.49 9.13 -28.46
CA GLY A 291 12.23 8.95 -27.20
C GLY A 291 13.26 10.03 -26.88
N GLY A 292 13.40 11.03 -27.75
CA GLY A 292 14.29 12.17 -27.56
C GLY A 292 13.75 13.25 -26.60
N ARG A 293 14.50 14.35 -26.46
CA ARG A 293 14.07 15.53 -25.70
C ARG A 293 12.78 16.09 -26.31
N PRO A 294 11.72 16.35 -25.52
CA PRO A 294 10.49 16.92 -26.05
C PRO A 294 10.74 18.35 -26.56
N LYS A 295 10.02 18.77 -27.61
CA LYS A 295 10.04 20.15 -28.11
C LYS A 295 9.30 21.07 -27.14
N LEU A 296 9.72 22.33 -27.01
CA LEU A 296 9.10 23.29 -26.10
C LEU A 296 7.60 23.47 -26.38
N TRP A 297 7.24 23.70 -27.64
CA TRP A 297 5.84 23.86 -28.04
C TRP A 297 5.01 22.62 -27.71
N ALA A 298 5.58 21.42 -27.83
CA ALA A 298 4.89 20.16 -27.55
C ALA A 298 4.63 20.00 -26.04
N CYS A 299 5.57 20.42 -25.18
CA CYS A 299 5.35 20.50 -23.74
C CYS A 299 4.22 21.50 -23.42
N CYS A 300 4.31 22.74 -23.92
CA CYS A 300 3.30 23.77 -23.65
C CYS A 300 1.91 23.32 -24.14
N ALA A 301 1.80 22.82 -25.37
CA ALA A 301 0.54 22.33 -25.93
C ALA A 301 -0.02 21.15 -25.15
N ARG A 302 0.82 20.21 -24.68
CA ARG A 302 0.37 19.04 -23.90
C ARG A 302 -0.33 19.48 -22.64
N TYR A 303 0.25 20.44 -21.94
CA TYR A 303 -0.26 20.91 -20.65
C TYR A 303 -1.35 21.96 -20.77
N ALA A 304 -1.35 22.76 -21.84
CA ALA A 304 -2.49 23.59 -22.21
C ALA A 304 -3.72 22.73 -22.51
N LEU A 305 -3.58 21.65 -23.28
CA LEU A 305 -4.66 20.70 -23.53
C LEU A 305 -5.09 20.00 -22.24
N LEU A 306 -4.15 19.50 -21.43
CA LEU A 306 -4.48 18.75 -20.23
C LEU A 306 -5.18 19.63 -19.17
N TYR A 307 -4.56 20.76 -18.79
CA TYR A 307 -5.04 21.60 -17.69
C TYR A 307 -6.01 22.70 -18.14
N GLY A 308 -6.01 23.09 -19.42
CA GLY A 308 -6.90 24.12 -19.96
C GLY A 308 -8.11 23.59 -20.71
N LEU A 309 -8.13 22.30 -21.11
CA LEU A 309 -9.26 21.71 -21.83
C LEU A 309 -9.76 20.42 -21.16
N VAL A 310 -8.90 19.40 -21.05
CA VAL A 310 -9.32 18.04 -20.67
C VAL A 310 -9.80 17.95 -19.22
N LEU A 311 -9.00 18.42 -18.26
CA LEU A 311 -9.37 18.33 -16.83
C LEU A 311 -10.52 19.27 -16.45
N PRO A 312 -10.59 20.53 -16.94
CA PRO A 312 -11.72 21.41 -16.66
C PRO A 312 -12.96 21.14 -17.51
N ALA A 313 -12.92 20.25 -18.51
CA ALA A 313 -14.06 19.97 -19.39
C ALA A 313 -15.38 19.69 -18.64
N PRO A 314 -15.42 18.87 -17.56
CA PRO A 314 -16.65 18.69 -16.79
C PRO A 314 -17.18 19.99 -16.17
N TYR A 315 -16.30 20.87 -15.72
CA TYR A 315 -16.68 22.18 -15.21
C TYR A 315 -17.25 23.05 -16.33
N TYR A 316 -16.58 23.12 -17.49
CA TYR A 316 -17.11 23.86 -18.65
C TYR A 316 -18.47 23.35 -19.09
N ALA A 317 -18.67 22.02 -19.13
CA ALA A 317 -19.95 21.43 -19.47
C ALA A 317 -21.06 21.90 -18.53
N MET A 318 -20.80 21.90 -17.22
CA MET A 318 -21.76 22.39 -16.22
C MET A 318 -21.98 23.90 -16.33
N SER A 319 -20.93 24.69 -16.57
CA SER A 319 -21.06 26.15 -16.73
C SER A 319 -21.91 26.53 -17.95
N PHE A 320 -21.77 25.84 -19.09
CA PHE A 320 -22.60 26.08 -20.26
C PHE A 320 -24.05 25.61 -20.06
N LEU A 321 -24.26 24.52 -19.31
CA LEU A 321 -25.59 24.06 -18.95
C LEU A 321 -26.29 25.05 -18.02
N ASP A 322 -25.57 25.59 -17.03
CA ASP A 322 -26.08 26.61 -16.12
C ASP A 322 -26.38 27.91 -16.86
N ALA A 323 -25.48 28.36 -17.74
CA ALA A 323 -25.71 29.53 -18.59
C ALA A 323 -26.99 29.40 -19.44
N ALA A 324 -27.32 28.20 -19.92
CA ALA A 324 -28.56 27.96 -20.67
C ALA A 324 -29.83 28.25 -19.86
N SER A 325 -29.77 28.15 -18.52
CA SER A 325 -30.91 28.43 -17.63
C SER A 325 -31.22 29.93 -17.48
N PHE A 326 -30.29 30.80 -17.85
CA PHE A 326 -30.42 32.25 -17.77
C PHE A 326 -30.76 32.91 -19.12
N LEU A 327 -30.86 32.12 -20.19
CA LEU A 327 -31.19 32.63 -21.53
C LEU A 327 -32.72 32.72 -21.68
N ASP A 328 -33.19 33.88 -22.15
CA ASP A 328 -34.57 34.02 -22.62
C ASP A 328 -34.79 33.17 -23.89
N SER A 329 -36.04 32.82 -24.17
CA SER A 329 -36.59 31.84 -25.14
C SER A 329 -36.12 31.85 -26.62
N GLY A 330 -34.88 32.22 -26.94
CA GLY A 330 -34.22 32.00 -28.22
C GLY A 330 -33.75 30.56 -28.36
N SER A 331 -34.43 29.78 -29.21
CA SER A 331 -34.09 28.36 -29.44
C SER A 331 -32.65 28.13 -29.90
N LEU A 332 -32.05 29.09 -30.63
CA LEU A 332 -30.70 28.99 -31.16
C LEU A 332 -29.62 29.14 -30.06
N GLU A 333 -29.78 30.05 -29.10
CA GLU A 333 -28.80 30.28 -28.04
C GLU A 333 -28.81 29.15 -27.01
N ILE A 334 -30.01 28.65 -26.68
CA ILE A 334 -30.20 27.45 -25.87
C ILE A 334 -29.59 26.23 -26.57
N ALA A 335 -29.82 26.07 -27.87
CA ALA A 335 -29.21 24.98 -28.64
C ALA A 335 -27.67 25.10 -28.69
N GLY A 336 -27.14 26.31 -28.83
CA GLY A 336 -25.70 26.57 -28.84
C GLY A 336 -25.02 26.25 -27.50
N THR A 337 -25.61 26.69 -26.38
CA THR A 337 -25.11 26.39 -25.04
C THR A 337 -25.23 24.90 -24.70
N ALA A 338 -26.33 24.25 -25.06
CA ALA A 338 -26.50 22.81 -24.93
C ALA A 338 -25.47 22.02 -25.77
N PHE A 339 -25.19 22.46 -27.01
CA PHE A 339 -24.17 21.87 -27.87
C PHE A 339 -22.77 21.98 -27.25
N LEU A 340 -22.39 23.17 -26.75
CA LEU A 340 -21.11 23.36 -26.06
C LEU A 340 -21.01 22.51 -24.80
N SER A 341 -22.08 22.44 -24.01
CA SER A 341 -22.14 21.57 -22.83
C SER A 341 -21.90 20.10 -23.21
N ALA A 342 -22.60 19.61 -24.24
CA ALA A 342 -22.44 18.25 -24.75
C ALA A 342 -21.03 17.99 -25.30
N LEU A 343 -20.43 18.97 -25.99
CA LEU A 343 -19.06 18.88 -26.50
C LEU A 343 -18.05 18.70 -25.36
N PHE A 344 -18.09 19.54 -24.32
CA PHE A 344 -17.18 19.42 -23.18
C PHE A 344 -17.46 18.16 -22.35
N ALA A 345 -18.72 17.78 -22.17
CA ALA A 345 -19.07 16.51 -21.54
C ALA A 345 -18.45 15.33 -22.32
N GLY A 346 -18.52 15.36 -23.66
CA GLY A 346 -17.87 14.40 -24.54
C GLY A 346 -16.36 14.31 -24.34
N VAL A 347 -15.66 15.45 -24.24
CA VAL A 347 -14.23 15.49 -23.91
C VAL A 347 -13.94 14.79 -22.57
N GLY A 348 -14.73 15.08 -21.54
CA GLY A 348 -14.63 14.42 -20.24
C GLY A 348 -14.86 12.91 -20.31
N CYS A 349 -15.89 12.46 -21.02
CA CYS A 349 -16.19 11.05 -21.24
C CYS A 349 -15.05 10.30 -21.95
N VAL A 350 -14.47 10.90 -23.00
CA VAL A 350 -13.31 10.33 -23.70
C VAL A 350 -12.13 10.18 -22.74
N PHE A 351 -11.82 11.19 -21.94
CA PHE A 351 -10.72 11.10 -20.97
C PHE A 351 -10.96 10.03 -19.90
N CYS A 352 -12.20 9.89 -19.42
CA CYS A 352 -12.59 8.82 -18.50
C CYS A 352 -12.41 7.44 -19.15
N ALA A 353 -12.87 7.26 -20.39
CA ALA A 353 -12.71 6.01 -21.13
C ALA A 353 -11.23 5.65 -21.36
N GLU A 354 -10.39 6.62 -21.74
CA GLU A 354 -8.94 6.42 -21.88
C GLU A 354 -8.28 6.05 -20.54
N THR A 355 -8.75 6.64 -19.44
CA THR A 355 -8.25 6.32 -18.09
C THR A 355 -8.63 4.91 -17.67
N VAL A 356 -9.87 4.49 -17.90
CA VAL A 356 -10.31 3.10 -17.67
C VAL A 356 -9.50 2.14 -18.52
N ALA A 357 -9.30 2.43 -19.81
CA ALA A 357 -8.48 1.61 -20.68
C ALA A 357 -7.04 1.46 -20.15
N LYS A 358 -6.43 2.52 -19.62
CA LYS A 358 -5.09 2.46 -18.99
C LYS A 358 -5.08 1.67 -17.69
N LEU A 359 -6.12 1.74 -16.87
CA LEU A 359 -6.27 0.90 -15.68
C LEU A 359 -6.39 -0.59 -16.06
N LEU A 360 -7.01 -0.88 -17.20
CA LEU A 360 -7.11 -2.22 -17.78
C LEU A 360 -5.84 -2.68 -18.53
N GLY A 361 -4.78 -1.85 -18.58
CA GLY A 361 -3.48 -2.22 -19.14
C GLY A 361 -3.19 -1.73 -20.55
N SER A 362 -4.02 -0.84 -21.11
CA SER A 362 -3.76 -0.22 -22.42
C SER A 362 -2.46 0.59 -22.41
N GLU A 363 -1.61 0.32 -23.41
CA GLU A 363 -0.34 1.04 -23.61
C GLU A 363 -0.50 2.32 -24.42
N ASN A 364 -1.68 2.54 -24.99
CA ASN A 364 -1.96 3.72 -25.79
C ASN A 364 -1.79 4.98 -24.95
N GLU A 365 -1.14 6.00 -25.52
CA GLU A 365 -1.13 7.31 -24.90
C GLU A 365 -2.50 7.99 -25.00
N TYR A 366 -2.78 8.86 -24.02
CA TYR A 366 -3.96 9.71 -24.04
C TYR A 366 -3.99 10.56 -25.32
N LEU A 367 -5.18 10.93 -25.78
CA LEU A 367 -5.39 11.69 -27.01
C LEU A 367 -4.57 12.99 -27.04
N TYR A 368 -4.54 13.74 -25.93
CA TYR A 368 -3.73 14.97 -25.82
C TYR A 368 -2.21 14.71 -25.95
N GLY A 369 -1.75 13.53 -25.57
CA GLY A 369 -0.37 13.09 -25.79
C GLY A 369 -0.10 12.74 -27.24
N LYS A 370 -1.05 12.07 -27.91
CA LYS A 370 -0.98 11.75 -29.35
C LYS A 370 -0.94 13.02 -30.20
N ILE A 371 -1.82 13.98 -29.93
CA ILE A 371 -1.88 15.28 -30.64
C ILE A 371 -0.54 16.01 -30.56
N THR A 372 0.10 15.98 -29.39
CA THR A 372 1.37 16.69 -29.16
C THR A 372 2.61 15.86 -29.50
N SER A 373 2.44 14.64 -29.99
CA SER A 373 3.53 13.68 -30.23
C SER A 373 4.42 13.45 -29.01
N THR A 374 3.85 13.45 -27.80
CA THR A 374 4.59 13.25 -26.54
C THR A 374 4.10 12.04 -25.76
N ARG A 375 5.04 11.32 -25.13
CA ARG A 375 4.74 10.17 -24.28
C ARG A 375 5.51 10.21 -22.96
N ILE A 376 4.98 9.55 -21.94
CA ILE A 376 5.65 9.42 -20.63
C ILE A 376 6.25 8.02 -20.55
N ILE A 377 7.57 7.96 -20.37
CA ILE A 377 8.30 6.70 -20.21
C ILE A 377 8.78 6.53 -18.77
N SER A 378 9.02 5.28 -18.37
CA SER A 378 9.75 5.01 -17.12
C SER A 378 11.25 5.12 -17.36
N THR A 379 11.97 5.64 -16.36
CA THR A 379 13.44 5.73 -16.32
C THR A 379 14.05 4.85 -15.23
N ILE A 380 13.27 3.90 -14.70
CA ILE A 380 13.75 2.99 -13.68
C ILE A 380 14.83 2.07 -14.25
N LYS A 381 15.93 1.91 -13.53
CA LYS A 381 17.02 0.99 -13.92
C LYS A 381 16.72 -0.38 -13.36
N ILE A 382 16.76 -1.40 -14.21
CA ILE A 382 16.61 -2.79 -13.79
C ILE A 382 17.98 -3.24 -13.25
N PRO A 383 18.04 -3.80 -12.04
CA PRO A 383 19.27 -4.38 -11.53
C PRO A 383 19.77 -5.53 -12.42
N GLU A 384 21.10 -5.68 -12.56
CA GLU A 384 21.72 -6.72 -13.40
C GLU A 384 21.24 -8.14 -13.06
N PHE A 385 21.00 -8.43 -11.78
CA PHE A 385 20.47 -9.74 -11.36
C PHE A 385 19.06 -10.03 -11.92
N ALA A 386 18.23 -9.00 -12.06
CA ALA A 386 16.89 -9.15 -12.62
C ALA A 386 16.94 -9.30 -14.15
N ALA A 387 17.90 -8.67 -14.81
CA ALA A 387 18.15 -8.85 -16.24
C ALA A 387 18.71 -10.25 -16.58
N ALA A 388 19.62 -10.77 -15.76
CA ALA A 388 20.20 -12.12 -15.92
C ALA A 388 19.18 -13.25 -15.66
N PHE A 389 18.18 -13.00 -14.80
CA PHE A 389 17.10 -13.96 -14.58
C PHE A 389 16.16 -14.05 -15.80
N GLU A 390 15.88 -12.93 -16.47
CA GLU A 390 15.07 -12.91 -17.71
C GLU A 390 15.73 -13.73 -18.83
N SER A 391 17.05 -13.58 -19.04
CA SER A 391 17.76 -14.34 -20.08
C SER A 391 17.72 -15.85 -19.82
N ASN A 392 17.93 -16.28 -18.57
CA ASN A 392 17.94 -17.68 -18.20
C ASN A 392 16.55 -18.33 -18.30
N VAL A 393 15.48 -17.59 -18.02
CA VAL A 393 14.10 -18.09 -18.17
C VAL A 393 13.71 -18.19 -19.65
N SER A 394 14.09 -17.21 -20.49
CA SER A 394 13.80 -17.25 -21.92
C SER A 394 14.55 -18.37 -22.66
N GLU A 395 15.79 -18.67 -22.26
CA GLU A 395 16.56 -19.79 -22.80
C GLU A 395 15.93 -21.14 -22.44
N ASN A 396 15.50 -21.31 -21.20
CA ASN A 396 14.84 -22.55 -20.77
C ASN A 396 13.45 -22.74 -21.37
N SER A 397 12.69 -21.67 -21.64
CA SER A 397 11.40 -21.79 -22.33
C SER A 397 11.52 -22.15 -23.81
N ASN A 398 12.59 -21.71 -24.49
CA ASN A 398 12.83 -22.07 -25.89
C ASN A 398 13.34 -23.51 -26.04
N ASN A 399 14.17 -23.99 -25.12
CA ASN A 399 14.65 -25.37 -25.13
C ASN A 399 13.58 -26.41 -24.75
N GLY A 400 12.50 -26.00 -24.08
CA GLY A 400 11.36 -26.88 -23.75
C GLY A 400 10.30 -27.00 -24.86
N SER A 401 10.40 -26.21 -25.92
CA SER A 401 9.51 -26.28 -27.09
C SER A 401 10.07 -27.09 -28.27
N GLU A 402 11.31 -27.58 -28.16
CA GLU A 402 11.99 -28.41 -29.18
C GLU A 402 12.09 -29.90 -28.79
N SER A 403 11.47 -30.32 -27.67
CA SER A 403 11.45 -31.73 -27.22
C SER A 403 10.11 -32.43 -27.42
#